data_AF-A0A2V6GS25-F1
#
_entry.id   AF-A0A2V6GS25-F1
#
_cell.length_a   1.000
_cell.length_b   1.000
_cell.length_c   1.000
_cell.angle_alpha   90.00
_cell.angle_beta   90.00
_cell.angle_gamma   90.00
#
_symmetry.space_group_name_H-M   'P 1'
#
loop_
_entity.id
_entity.type
_entity.pdbx_description
1 polymer ?
#
loop_
_entity_poly.entity_id
_entity_poly.type
_entity_poly.pdbx_seq_one_letter_code
_entity_poly.pdbx_strand_id
1 'polypeptide(L)'
;MMEIMEQPKYARVAKSFVTEDRSQTMFLLRMVEARRDKLRLEVVDDLRSITRKHGFTPALVGGIYYLQGRLAKLVASSLVTGLFWLNLLFIVIAWIVARSIRGAIAMIATLTLVPLCMLGGIGWLHVPMDVISAPATNVCIGIAIDSMIHLVFGVRRAQRDGKKGWPAWIAAREEQWRGIVYSDVIFAAGFAIFVLSNFPPTQRFGLVVLAGLIVDILANLFVLPLLGGAPLRRSDREK
;
A
#
# COMPACT_ATOMS: atom_id res chain seq x y z
N MET A 1 17.90 44.79 -12.21
CA MET A 1 17.51 44.06 -10.98
C MET A 1 18.51 44.32 -9.85
N MET A 2 19.81 44.08 -10.06
CA MET A 2 20.85 44.32 -9.04
C MET A 2 20.96 45.79 -8.60
N GLU A 3 20.91 46.76 -9.53
CA GLU A 3 20.92 48.20 -9.21
C GLU A 3 19.70 48.66 -8.38
N ILE A 4 18.54 48.00 -8.55
CA ILE A 4 17.33 48.29 -7.77
C ILE A 4 17.51 47.78 -6.33
N MET A 5 18.18 46.64 -6.15
CA MET A 5 18.44 46.05 -4.83
C MET A 5 19.51 46.82 -4.01
N GLU A 6 20.34 47.62 -4.67
CA GLU A 6 21.36 48.47 -4.04
C GLU A 6 20.79 49.81 -3.52
N GLN A 7 19.56 50.17 -3.89
CA GLN A 7 18.92 51.37 -3.35
C GLN A 7 18.71 51.22 -1.83
N PRO A 8 18.99 52.26 -1.02
CA PRO A 8 18.88 52.21 0.45
C PRO A 8 17.51 51.72 0.94
N LYS A 9 16.46 52.00 0.16
CA LYS A 9 15.07 51.60 0.42
C LYS A 9 14.86 50.08 0.37
N TYR A 10 15.62 49.35 -0.45
CA TYR A 10 15.48 47.90 -0.67
C TYR A 10 16.66 47.08 -0.11
N ALA A 11 17.73 47.75 0.31
CA ALA A 11 18.96 47.12 0.82
C ALA A 11 18.73 46.12 1.97
N ARG A 12 17.78 46.39 2.88
CA ARG A 12 17.45 45.47 3.99
C ARG A 12 16.80 44.16 3.49
N VAL A 13 15.94 44.25 2.49
CA VAL A 13 15.27 43.09 1.87
C VAL A 13 16.24 42.33 0.99
N ALA A 14 17.06 43.02 0.19
CA ALA A 14 18.08 42.41 -0.66
C ALA A 14 19.08 41.56 0.15
N LYS A 15 19.56 42.07 1.30
CA LYS A 15 20.42 41.33 2.24
C LYS A 15 19.77 40.07 2.83
N SER A 16 18.44 39.94 2.76
CA SER A 16 17.71 38.78 3.29
C SER A 16 17.61 37.62 2.29
N PHE A 17 17.79 37.89 0.98
CA PHE A 17 17.56 36.93 -0.10
C PHE A 17 18.78 36.69 -0.98
N VAL A 18 19.89 37.40 -0.77
CA VAL A 18 21.16 37.22 -1.49
C VAL A 18 22.28 37.16 -0.45
N THR A 19 23.20 36.21 -0.59
CA THR A 19 24.36 36.09 0.30
C THR A 19 25.33 37.27 0.12
N GLU A 20 26.14 37.57 1.14
CA GLU A 20 27.07 38.71 1.10
C GLU A 20 28.10 38.59 -0.03
N ASP A 21 28.55 37.37 -0.33
CA ASP A 21 29.46 37.02 -1.43
C ASP A 21 28.76 36.98 -2.81
N ARG A 22 27.44 37.26 -2.85
CA ARG A 22 26.57 37.21 -4.05
C ARG A 22 26.59 35.87 -4.78
N SER A 23 27.00 34.78 -4.13
CA SER A 23 27.08 33.45 -4.74
C SER A 23 25.74 32.71 -4.75
N GLN A 24 24.83 33.05 -3.83
CA GLN A 24 23.53 32.39 -3.69
C GLN A 24 22.40 33.40 -3.54
N THR A 25 21.22 33.01 -4.04
CA THR A 25 19.97 33.75 -3.83
C THR A 25 18.81 32.81 -3.53
N MET A 26 17.88 33.28 -2.69
CA MET A 26 16.66 32.57 -2.33
C MET A 26 15.45 33.21 -3.04
N PHE A 27 14.68 32.36 -3.71
CA PHE A 27 13.36 32.73 -4.23
C PHE A 27 12.27 32.10 -3.38
N LEU A 28 11.34 32.91 -2.86
CA LEU A 28 10.12 32.44 -2.22
C LEU A 28 8.97 32.50 -3.22
N LEU A 29 8.42 31.33 -3.54
CA LEU A 29 7.33 31.18 -4.49
C LEU A 29 6.07 30.74 -3.74
N ARG A 30 4.98 31.49 -3.95
CA ARG A 30 3.66 31.11 -3.46
C ARG A 30 2.93 30.36 -4.55
N MET A 31 2.57 29.11 -4.27
CA MET A 31 1.91 28.23 -5.24
C MET A 31 0.38 28.37 -5.14
N VAL A 32 -0.29 28.33 -6.30
CA VAL A 32 -1.75 28.23 -6.39
C VAL A 32 -2.14 26.75 -6.47
N GLU A 33 -2.89 26.26 -5.48
CA GLU A 33 -3.24 24.83 -5.34
C GLU A 33 -4.67 24.49 -5.82
N ALA A 34 -5.57 25.47 -5.87
CA ALA A 34 -7.00 25.22 -6.09
C ALA A 34 -7.38 24.70 -7.50
N ARG A 35 -6.51 24.87 -8.51
CA ARG A 35 -6.73 24.47 -9.91
C ARG A 35 -5.45 23.94 -10.51
N ARG A 36 -5.02 22.80 -10.01
CA ARG A 36 -3.70 22.26 -10.29
C ARG A 36 -3.77 21.12 -11.28
N ASP A 37 -3.10 21.27 -12.42
CA ASP A 37 -3.15 20.29 -13.52
C ASP A 37 -1.96 19.32 -13.52
N LYS A 38 -0.91 19.61 -12.74
CA LYS A 38 0.34 18.83 -12.65
C LYS A 38 0.56 18.24 -11.26
N LEU A 39 1.52 17.33 -11.06
CA LEU A 39 1.94 16.83 -9.73
C LEU A 39 3.01 17.70 -9.06
N ARG A 40 3.07 17.80 -7.72
CA ARG A 40 3.82 18.86 -7.00
C ARG A 40 5.28 18.87 -7.42
N LEU A 41 5.83 17.67 -7.58
CA LEU A 41 7.19 17.48 -8.01
C LEU A 41 7.44 17.87 -9.47
N GLU A 42 6.46 17.71 -10.38
CA GLU A 42 6.61 18.14 -11.77
C GLU A 42 6.74 19.65 -11.87
N VAL A 43 5.94 20.41 -11.10
CA VAL A 43 6.07 21.87 -11.07
C VAL A 43 7.41 22.30 -10.47
N VAL A 44 7.90 21.57 -9.47
CA VAL A 44 9.25 21.81 -8.93
C VAL A 44 10.34 21.51 -9.95
N ASP A 45 10.19 20.44 -10.74
CA ASP A 45 11.15 20.07 -11.78
C ASP A 45 11.11 21.05 -12.96
N ASP A 46 9.94 21.58 -13.32
CA ASP A 46 9.78 22.70 -14.26
C ASP A 46 10.55 23.95 -13.77
N LEU A 47 10.40 24.32 -12.49
CA LEU A 47 11.12 25.45 -11.89
C LEU A 47 12.64 25.24 -11.89
N ARG A 48 13.10 24.00 -11.63
CA ARG A 48 14.52 23.64 -11.74
C ARG A 48 15.04 23.74 -13.17
N SER A 49 14.22 23.35 -14.15
CA SER A 49 14.56 23.47 -15.57
C SER A 49 14.69 24.94 -16.00
N ILE A 50 13.73 25.78 -15.59
CA ILE A 50 13.73 27.23 -15.88
C ILE A 50 14.97 27.91 -15.29
N THR A 51 15.31 27.63 -14.03
CA THR A 51 16.47 28.21 -13.37
C THR A 51 17.78 27.80 -14.06
N ARG A 52 17.94 26.51 -14.40
CA ARG A 52 19.09 26.02 -15.19
C ARG A 52 19.20 26.69 -16.56
N LYS A 53 18.07 26.88 -17.26
CA LYS A 53 18.03 27.56 -18.56
C LYS A 53 18.55 29.00 -18.49
N HIS A 54 18.41 29.66 -17.34
CA HIS A 54 18.89 31.03 -17.12
C HIS A 54 20.28 31.09 -16.46
N GLY A 55 21.02 29.98 -16.44
CA GLY A 55 22.39 29.94 -15.92
C GLY A 55 22.51 29.80 -14.40
N PHE A 56 21.41 29.56 -13.68
CA PHE A 56 21.42 29.33 -12.24
C PHE A 56 21.44 27.83 -11.92
N THR A 57 22.17 27.44 -10.88
CA THR A 57 22.16 26.09 -10.33
C THR A 57 21.26 26.02 -9.10
N PRO A 58 20.18 25.21 -9.10
CA PRO A 58 19.35 25.03 -7.91
C PRO A 58 20.15 24.35 -6.79
N ALA A 59 20.60 25.12 -5.80
CA ALA A 59 21.35 24.60 -4.67
C ALA A 59 20.45 23.82 -3.69
N LEU A 60 19.29 24.38 -3.34
CA LEU A 60 18.31 23.78 -2.44
C LEU A 60 16.90 24.07 -2.92
N VAL A 61 16.03 23.05 -2.88
CA VAL A 61 14.58 23.22 -3.03
C VAL A 61 13.92 22.66 -1.79
N GLY A 62 13.20 23.52 -1.08
CA GLY A 62 12.53 23.17 0.18
C GLY A 62 11.10 23.68 0.24
N GLY A 63 10.61 23.86 1.46
CA GLY A 63 9.26 24.33 1.71
C GLY A 63 8.20 23.23 1.65
N ILE A 64 7.02 23.57 2.16
CA ILE A 64 5.92 22.62 2.38
C ILE A 64 5.43 21.98 1.07
N TYR A 65 5.47 22.73 -0.04
CA TYR A 65 5.04 22.25 -1.35
C TYR A 65 5.90 21.10 -1.87
N TYR A 66 7.23 21.25 -1.81
CA TYR A 66 8.16 20.19 -2.20
C TYR A 66 8.04 18.99 -1.27
N LEU A 67 7.97 19.23 0.04
CA LEU A 67 7.84 18.18 1.05
C LEU A 67 6.58 17.34 0.84
N GLN A 68 5.41 17.97 0.71
CA GLN A 68 4.15 17.28 0.45
C GLN A 68 4.18 16.50 -0.87
N GLY A 69 4.82 17.04 -1.91
CA GLY A 69 5.03 16.32 -3.17
C GLY A 69 5.90 15.07 -3.00
N ARG A 70 7.00 15.18 -2.23
CA ARG A 70 7.89 14.05 -1.92
C ARG A 70 7.18 12.98 -1.10
N LEU A 71 6.40 13.37 -0.09
CA LEU A 71 5.62 12.44 0.73
C LEU A 71 4.57 11.71 -0.10
N ALA A 72 3.84 12.42 -0.97
CA ALA A 72 2.87 11.79 -1.87
C ALA A 72 3.52 10.78 -2.83
N LYS A 73 4.69 11.12 -3.41
CA LYS A 73 5.46 10.19 -4.24
C LYS A 73 5.96 8.98 -3.43
N LEU A 74 6.37 9.19 -2.19
CA LEU A 74 6.81 8.12 -1.29
C LEU A 74 5.66 7.17 -0.99
N VAL A 75 4.47 7.68 -0.65
CA VAL A 75 3.25 6.87 -0.47
C VAL A 75 2.98 6.00 -1.69
N ALA A 76 2.91 6.62 -2.88
CA ALA A 76 2.62 5.89 -4.12
C ALA A 76 3.68 4.82 -4.40
N SER A 77 4.96 5.17 -4.23
CA SER A 77 6.07 4.24 -4.42
C SER A 77 6.00 3.08 -3.43
N SER A 78 5.75 3.33 -2.15
CA SER A 78 5.66 2.29 -1.11
C SER A 78 4.49 1.33 -1.35
N LEU A 79 3.34 1.83 -1.81
CA LEU A 79 2.20 1.00 -2.19
C LEU A 79 2.54 0.11 -3.37
N VAL A 80 3.07 0.68 -4.47
CA VAL A 80 3.36 -0.07 -5.69
C VAL A 80 4.49 -1.08 -5.48
N THR A 81 5.62 -0.65 -4.90
CA THR A 81 6.77 -1.53 -4.68
C THR A 81 6.46 -2.60 -3.65
N GLY A 82 5.79 -2.26 -2.54
CA GLY A 82 5.39 -3.22 -1.52
C GLY A 82 4.42 -4.25 -2.07
N LEU A 83 3.37 -3.82 -2.78
CA LEU A 83 2.40 -4.72 -3.40
C LEU A 83 3.08 -5.66 -4.41
N PHE A 84 3.97 -5.13 -5.27
CA PHE A 84 4.68 -5.92 -6.27
C PHE A 84 5.58 -6.98 -5.65
N TRP A 85 6.47 -6.57 -4.73
CA TRP A 85 7.43 -7.50 -4.12
C TRP A 85 6.77 -8.54 -3.21
N LEU A 86 5.73 -8.15 -2.45
CA LEU A 86 4.97 -9.10 -1.63
C LEU A 86 4.20 -10.10 -2.48
N ASN A 87 3.55 -9.67 -3.57
CA ASN A 87 2.89 -10.61 -4.48
C ASN A 87 3.87 -11.54 -5.17
N LEU A 88 5.02 -11.03 -5.62
CA LEU A 88 6.05 -11.86 -6.25
C LEU A 88 6.56 -12.93 -5.29
N LEU A 89 6.90 -12.54 -4.06
CA LEU A 89 7.30 -13.46 -3.01
C LEU A 89 6.20 -14.50 -2.74
N PHE A 90 4.94 -14.05 -2.67
CA PHE A 90 3.82 -14.95 -2.43
C PHE A 90 3.59 -15.95 -3.56
N ILE A 91 3.75 -15.57 -4.83
CA ILE A 91 3.60 -16.50 -5.96
C ILE A 91 4.58 -17.68 -5.80
N VAL A 92 5.82 -17.40 -5.39
CA VAL A 92 6.83 -18.42 -5.12
C VAL A 92 6.40 -19.32 -3.95
N ILE A 93 5.95 -18.72 -2.84
CA ILE A 93 5.48 -19.46 -1.66
C ILE A 93 4.26 -20.32 -2.02
N ALA A 94 3.27 -19.77 -2.71
CA ALA A 94 2.06 -20.46 -3.13
C ALA A 94 2.39 -21.67 -4.02
N TRP A 95 3.38 -21.55 -4.91
CA TRP A 95 3.83 -22.67 -5.72
C TRP A 95 4.44 -23.80 -4.88
N ILE A 96 5.28 -23.44 -3.90
CA ILE A 96 5.93 -24.38 -2.98
C ILE A 96 4.91 -25.01 -2.00
N VAL A 97 3.95 -24.22 -1.51
CA VAL A 97 2.98 -24.58 -0.46
C VAL A 97 1.68 -25.16 -1.00
N ALA A 98 1.32 -24.97 -2.27
CA ALA A 98 0.18 -25.66 -2.86
C ALA A 98 0.55 -27.05 -3.41
N ARG A 99 1.76 -27.24 -3.99
CA ARG A 99 2.17 -28.47 -4.73
C ARG A 99 1.15 -28.95 -5.78
N SER A 100 0.24 -28.08 -6.18
CA SER A 100 -0.78 -28.32 -7.20
C SER A 100 -1.07 -27.01 -7.91
N ILE A 101 -1.16 -27.04 -9.24
CA ILE A 101 -1.45 -25.86 -10.07
C ILE A 101 -2.77 -25.22 -9.63
N ARG A 102 -3.78 -26.06 -9.40
CA ARG A 102 -5.09 -25.61 -8.96
C ARG A 102 -5.07 -24.89 -7.61
N GLY A 103 -4.36 -25.45 -6.62
CA GLY A 103 -4.21 -24.81 -5.31
C GLY A 103 -3.43 -23.50 -5.39
N ALA A 104 -2.37 -23.45 -6.19
CA ALA A 104 -1.57 -22.23 -6.37
C ALA A 104 -2.39 -21.11 -7.03
N ILE A 105 -3.17 -21.42 -8.07
CA ILE A 105 -4.07 -20.45 -8.72
C ILE A 105 -5.14 -19.96 -7.72
N ALA A 106 -5.72 -20.86 -6.93
CA ALA A 106 -6.72 -20.49 -5.92
C ALA A 106 -6.12 -19.56 -4.85
N MET A 107 -4.90 -19.82 -4.39
CA MET A 107 -4.17 -18.96 -3.46
C MET A 107 -3.92 -17.57 -4.06
N ILE A 108 -3.40 -17.49 -5.28
CA ILE A 108 -3.10 -16.20 -5.95
C ILE A 108 -4.38 -15.40 -6.19
N ALA A 109 -5.43 -16.05 -6.69
CA ALA A 109 -6.72 -15.42 -6.93
C ALA A 109 -7.34 -14.89 -5.63
N THR A 110 -7.27 -15.68 -4.56
CA THR A 110 -7.78 -15.26 -3.25
C THR A 110 -6.95 -14.11 -2.69
N LEU A 111 -5.62 -14.16 -2.79
CA LEU A 111 -4.77 -13.10 -2.25
C LEU A 111 -5.03 -11.78 -2.95
N THR A 112 -5.29 -11.80 -4.26
CA THR A 112 -5.57 -10.59 -5.05
C THR A 112 -6.83 -9.86 -4.58
N LEU A 113 -7.79 -10.57 -3.96
CA LEU A 113 -9.00 -9.95 -3.40
C LEU A 113 -8.68 -9.03 -2.21
N VAL A 114 -7.66 -9.34 -1.42
CA VAL A 114 -7.30 -8.53 -0.23
C VAL A 114 -6.91 -7.10 -0.61
N PRO A 115 -5.86 -6.84 -1.43
CA PRO A 115 -5.53 -5.48 -1.84
C PRO A 115 -6.63 -4.85 -2.70
N LEU A 116 -7.41 -5.62 -3.47
CA LEU A 116 -8.51 -5.10 -4.27
C LEU A 116 -9.63 -4.53 -3.38
N CYS A 117 -10.06 -5.28 -2.36
CA CYS A 117 -11.04 -4.81 -1.39
C CYS A 117 -10.51 -3.64 -0.57
N MET A 118 -9.25 -3.72 -0.12
CA MET A 118 -8.66 -2.68 0.72
C MET A 118 -8.42 -1.37 -0.04
N LEU A 119 -7.70 -1.41 -1.15
CA LEU A 119 -7.43 -0.21 -1.96
C LEU A 119 -8.70 0.30 -2.65
N GLY A 120 -9.58 -0.61 -3.08
CA GLY A 120 -10.88 -0.26 -3.65
C GLY A 120 -11.77 0.44 -2.63
N GLY A 121 -11.83 -0.07 -1.39
CA GLY A 121 -12.58 0.57 -0.30
C GLY A 121 -12.00 1.93 0.08
N ILE A 122 -10.67 2.05 0.21
CA ILE A 122 -9.99 3.33 0.45
C ILE A 122 -10.32 4.34 -0.65
N GLY A 123 -10.24 3.93 -1.92
CA GLY A 123 -10.54 4.78 -3.07
C GLY A 123 -12.00 5.20 -3.13
N TRP A 124 -12.93 4.27 -2.92
CA TRP A 124 -14.36 4.53 -2.94
C TRP A 124 -14.80 5.49 -1.84
N LEU A 125 -14.31 5.26 -0.61
CA LEU A 125 -14.63 6.09 0.55
C LEU A 125 -13.83 7.41 0.58
N HIS A 126 -12.98 7.65 -0.42
CA HIS A 126 -12.10 8.81 -0.50
C HIS A 126 -11.27 9.01 0.77
N VAL A 127 -10.82 7.91 1.37
CA VAL A 127 -10.00 7.95 2.58
C VAL A 127 -8.63 8.50 2.21
N PRO A 128 -8.20 9.63 2.80
CA PRO A 128 -6.89 10.19 2.51
C PRO A 128 -5.77 9.24 2.98
N MET A 129 -4.84 8.98 2.06
CA MET A 129 -3.69 8.12 2.31
C MET A 129 -2.44 8.96 2.56
N ASP A 130 -1.76 8.64 3.66
CA ASP A 130 -0.57 9.32 4.13
C ASP A 130 0.58 8.32 4.25
N VAL A 131 1.81 8.80 4.45
CA VAL A 131 3.01 7.93 4.59
C VAL A 131 2.86 6.91 5.72
N ILE A 132 2.06 7.23 6.74
CA ILE A 132 1.82 6.36 7.89
C ILE A 132 0.71 5.34 7.62
N SER A 133 -0.38 5.73 6.95
CA SER A 133 -1.50 4.82 6.67
C SER A 133 -1.27 3.93 5.45
N ALA A 134 -0.45 4.36 4.50
CA ALA A 134 -0.17 3.64 3.26
C ALA A 134 0.33 2.19 3.45
N PRO A 135 1.24 1.89 4.38
CA PRO A 135 1.71 0.52 4.57
C PRO A 135 0.64 -0.45 5.12
N ALA A 136 -0.50 0.02 5.63
CA ALA A 136 -1.53 -0.83 6.23
C ALA A 136 -2.01 -1.94 5.28
N THR A 137 -2.20 -1.65 4.00
CA THR A 137 -2.59 -2.67 3.01
C THR A 137 -1.52 -3.76 2.86
N ASN A 138 -0.24 -3.39 2.87
CA ASN A 138 0.86 -4.36 2.78
C ASN A 138 0.91 -5.27 4.02
N VAL A 139 0.61 -4.72 5.20
CA VAL A 139 0.49 -5.50 6.44
C VAL A 139 -0.66 -6.51 6.34
N CYS A 140 -1.83 -6.08 5.85
CA CYS A 140 -2.99 -6.97 5.66
C CYS A 140 -2.69 -8.12 4.70
N ILE A 141 -1.95 -7.84 3.62
CA ILE A 141 -1.49 -8.89 2.69
C ILE A 141 -0.64 -9.92 3.44
N GLY A 142 0.31 -9.48 4.27
CA GLY A 142 1.15 -10.38 5.05
C GLY A 142 0.37 -11.30 5.98
N ILE A 143 -0.62 -10.74 6.68
CA ILE A 143 -1.51 -11.51 7.58
C ILE A 143 -2.33 -12.52 6.76
N ALA A 144 -2.89 -12.08 5.64
CA ALA A 144 -3.68 -12.97 4.80
C ALA A 144 -2.89 -14.13 4.20
N ILE A 145 -1.61 -13.90 3.87
CA ILE A 145 -0.68 -14.95 3.43
C ILE A 145 -0.47 -16.00 4.53
N ASP A 146 -0.31 -15.58 5.79
CA ASP A 146 -0.14 -16.48 6.92
C ASP A 146 -1.35 -17.40 7.10
N SER A 147 -2.55 -16.81 7.15
CA SER A 147 -3.84 -17.52 7.18
C SER A 147 -3.98 -18.53 6.03
N MET A 148 -3.58 -18.16 4.80
CA MET A 148 -3.59 -19.05 3.63
C MET A 148 -2.67 -20.24 3.80
N ILE A 149 -1.46 -20.01 4.30
CA ILE A 149 -0.45 -21.05 4.49
C ILE A 149 -0.97 -22.08 5.49
N HIS A 150 -1.50 -21.64 6.64
CA HIS A 150 -2.08 -22.51 7.65
C HIS A 150 -3.21 -23.38 7.07
N LEU A 151 -4.14 -22.78 6.33
CA LEU A 151 -5.25 -23.51 5.73
C LEU A 151 -4.78 -24.54 4.71
N VAL A 152 -3.85 -24.18 3.81
CA VAL A 152 -3.34 -25.08 2.77
C VAL A 152 -2.51 -26.22 3.38
N PHE A 153 -1.78 -25.99 4.47
CA PHE A 153 -1.15 -27.08 5.22
C PHE A 153 -2.18 -28.06 5.78
N GLY A 154 -3.30 -27.58 6.31
CA GLY A 154 -4.44 -28.42 6.70
C GLY A 154 -4.98 -29.24 5.52
N VAL A 155 -5.11 -28.63 4.34
CA VAL A 155 -5.56 -29.34 3.12
C VAL A 155 -4.61 -30.47 2.76
N ARG A 156 -3.30 -30.20 2.81
CA ARG A 156 -2.27 -31.20 2.53
C ARG A 156 -2.29 -32.35 3.54
N ARG A 157 -2.55 -32.05 4.82
CA ARG A 157 -2.70 -33.08 5.85
C ARG A 157 -3.90 -33.97 5.56
N ALA A 158 -5.06 -33.37 5.31
CA ALA A 158 -6.27 -34.09 4.91
C ALA A 158 -6.09 -34.93 3.64
N GLN A 159 -5.29 -34.44 2.68
CA GLN A 159 -4.94 -35.19 1.46
C GLN A 159 -4.06 -36.41 1.72
N ARG A 160 -3.14 -36.33 2.69
CA ARG A 160 -2.34 -37.48 3.13
C ARG A 160 -3.20 -38.53 3.83
N ASP A 161 -4.25 -38.10 4.52
CA ASP A 161 -5.25 -38.96 5.17
C ASP A 161 -6.29 -39.52 4.18
N GLY A 162 -6.08 -39.35 2.87
CA GLY A 162 -6.89 -39.94 1.80
C GLY A 162 -8.06 -39.08 1.30
N LYS A 163 -8.34 -37.91 1.90
CA LYS A 163 -9.39 -37.00 1.41
C LYS A 163 -8.93 -36.31 0.13
N LYS A 164 -9.78 -36.20 -0.90
CA LYS A 164 -9.44 -35.55 -2.17
C LYS A 164 -10.48 -34.50 -2.56
N GLY A 165 -10.06 -33.47 -3.29
CA GLY A 165 -10.96 -32.41 -3.76
C GLY A 165 -11.62 -31.65 -2.61
N TRP A 166 -12.91 -31.34 -2.76
CA TRP A 166 -13.71 -30.57 -1.80
C TRP A 166 -13.67 -31.10 -0.35
N PRO A 167 -13.82 -32.41 -0.07
CA PRO A 167 -13.66 -32.97 1.28
C PRO A 167 -12.36 -32.61 2.01
N ALA A 168 -11.24 -32.47 1.29
CA ALA A 168 -9.97 -32.10 1.91
C ALA A 168 -9.97 -30.64 2.38
N TRP A 169 -10.61 -29.75 1.61
CA TRP A 169 -10.76 -28.34 1.96
C TRP A 169 -11.74 -28.11 3.12
N ILE A 170 -12.83 -28.87 3.19
CA ILE A 170 -13.73 -28.84 4.35
C ILE A 170 -12.99 -29.27 5.61
N ALA A 171 -12.30 -30.41 5.56
CA ALA A 171 -11.56 -30.93 6.72
C ALA A 171 -10.48 -29.94 7.20
N ALA A 172 -9.75 -29.34 6.27
CA ALA A 172 -8.76 -28.32 6.59
C ALA A 172 -9.38 -27.08 7.23
N ARG A 173 -10.51 -26.61 6.71
CA ARG A 173 -11.23 -25.47 7.28
C ARG A 173 -11.72 -25.79 8.69
N GLU A 174 -12.30 -26.95 8.92
CA GLU A 174 -12.76 -27.40 10.25
C GLU A 174 -11.61 -27.49 11.26
N GLU A 175 -10.42 -27.90 10.81
CA GLU A 175 -9.23 -27.96 11.65
C GLU A 175 -8.63 -26.56 11.94
N GLN A 176 -8.53 -25.70 10.93
CA GLN A 176 -7.73 -24.46 11.01
C GLN A 176 -8.54 -23.20 11.36
N TRP A 177 -9.88 -23.19 11.21
CA TRP A 177 -10.66 -21.95 11.36
C TRP A 177 -10.50 -21.27 12.72
N ARG A 178 -10.40 -22.05 13.80
CA ARG A 178 -10.21 -21.49 15.15
C ARG A 178 -8.88 -20.80 15.27
N GLY A 179 -7.81 -21.40 14.75
CA GLY A 179 -6.47 -20.82 14.76
C GLY A 179 -6.46 -19.48 14.03
N ILE A 180 -6.98 -19.46 12.80
CA ILE A 180 -7.04 -18.27 11.93
C ILE A 180 -7.88 -17.15 12.58
N VAL A 181 -9.08 -17.47 13.06
CA VAL A 181 -9.95 -16.45 13.67
C VAL A 181 -9.34 -15.92 14.98
N TYR A 182 -8.75 -16.78 15.81
CA TYR A 182 -8.16 -16.34 17.07
C TYR A 182 -6.91 -15.48 16.86
N SER A 183 -6.03 -15.82 15.91
CA SER A 183 -4.90 -14.97 15.55
C SER A 183 -5.37 -13.60 15.05
N ASP A 184 -6.39 -13.57 14.19
CA ASP A 184 -6.93 -12.32 13.65
C ASP A 184 -7.60 -11.47 14.71
N VAL A 185 -8.29 -12.07 15.68
CA VAL A 185 -8.86 -11.33 16.82
C VAL A 185 -7.75 -10.74 17.70
N ILE A 186 -6.65 -11.46 17.91
CA ILE A 186 -5.49 -10.96 18.65
C ILE A 186 -4.84 -9.78 17.90
N PHE A 187 -4.64 -9.91 16.58
CA PHE A 187 -4.16 -8.81 15.75
C PHE A 187 -5.14 -7.62 15.80
N ALA A 188 -6.44 -7.88 15.70
CA ALA A 188 -7.46 -6.83 15.76
C ALA A 188 -7.39 -6.08 17.10
N ALA A 189 -7.29 -6.79 18.23
CA ALA A 189 -7.11 -6.16 19.53
C ALA A 189 -5.83 -5.31 19.58
N GLY A 190 -4.73 -5.80 19.02
CA GLY A 190 -3.45 -5.08 18.95
C GLY A 190 -3.52 -3.81 18.09
N PHE A 191 -4.20 -3.86 16.95
CA PHE A 191 -4.34 -2.71 16.05
C PHE A 191 -5.49 -1.76 16.44
N ALA A 192 -6.47 -2.23 17.23
CA ALA A 192 -7.57 -1.41 17.71
C ALA A 192 -7.11 -0.21 18.56
N ILE A 193 -5.97 -0.35 19.26
CA ILE A 193 -5.40 0.76 20.03
C ILE A 193 -5.08 1.99 19.16
N PHE A 194 -4.76 1.80 17.88
CA PHE A 194 -4.44 2.89 16.97
C PHE A 194 -5.67 3.75 16.63
N VAL A 195 -6.88 3.19 16.71
CA VAL A 195 -8.13 3.94 16.51
C VAL A 195 -8.30 5.02 17.59
N LEU A 196 -7.76 4.80 18.80
CA LEU A 196 -7.80 5.75 19.91
C LEU A 196 -6.77 6.88 19.79
N SER A 197 -5.91 6.88 18.76
CA SER A 197 -4.88 7.90 18.58
C SER A 197 -5.48 9.27 18.24
N ASN A 198 -4.97 10.36 18.81
CA ASN A 198 -5.34 11.72 18.38
C ASN A 198 -4.69 12.14 17.05
N PHE A 199 -3.91 11.27 16.42
CA PHE A 199 -3.25 11.55 15.16
C PHE A 199 -3.95 10.81 14.00
N PRO A 200 -4.66 11.53 13.11
CA PRO A 200 -5.51 10.90 12.09
C PRO A 200 -4.82 9.86 11.19
N PRO A 201 -3.55 10.04 10.76
CA PRO A 201 -2.87 9.01 9.97
C PRO A 201 -2.74 7.66 10.70
N THR A 202 -2.52 7.69 12.02
CA THR A 202 -2.43 6.49 12.85
C THR A 202 -3.80 5.84 13.03
N GLN A 203 -4.86 6.63 13.23
CA GLN A 203 -6.23 6.11 13.29
C GLN A 203 -6.62 5.42 11.98
N ARG A 204 -6.33 6.06 10.83
CA ARG A 204 -6.59 5.50 9.51
C ARG A 204 -5.83 4.19 9.30
N PHE A 205 -4.55 4.14 9.70
CA PHE A 205 -3.77 2.92 9.65
C PHE A 205 -4.46 1.78 10.43
N GLY A 206 -4.86 2.03 11.68
CA GLY A 206 -5.57 1.04 12.49
C GLY A 206 -6.88 0.57 11.87
N LEU A 207 -7.72 1.51 11.41
CA LEU A 207 -9.01 1.19 10.77
C LEU A 207 -8.84 0.35 9.50
N VAL A 208 -7.85 0.68 8.66
CA VAL A 208 -7.55 -0.07 7.43
C VAL A 208 -7.10 -1.48 7.79
N VAL A 209 -6.25 -1.65 8.81
CA VAL A 209 -5.83 -3.00 9.24
C VAL A 209 -7.01 -3.80 9.79
N LEU A 210 -7.85 -3.22 10.64
CA LEU A 210 -9.05 -3.88 11.17
C LEU A 210 -10.01 -4.35 10.06
N ALA A 211 -10.26 -3.50 9.07
CA ALA A 211 -11.06 -3.87 7.90
C ALA A 211 -10.38 -4.99 7.10
N GLY A 212 -9.05 -4.94 6.96
CA GLY A 212 -8.26 -5.97 6.29
C GLY A 212 -8.33 -7.34 6.96
N LEU A 213 -8.36 -7.39 8.29
CA LEU A 213 -8.55 -8.65 9.05
C LEU A 213 -9.91 -9.27 8.79
N ILE A 214 -10.97 -8.47 8.69
CA ILE A 214 -12.30 -8.98 8.33
C ILE A 214 -12.26 -9.57 6.92
N VAL A 215 -11.65 -8.85 5.97
CA VAL A 215 -11.46 -9.34 4.60
C VAL A 215 -10.61 -10.62 4.59
N ASP A 216 -9.60 -10.71 5.46
CA ASP A 216 -8.75 -11.89 5.57
C ASP A 216 -9.56 -13.14 5.95
N ILE A 217 -10.27 -13.10 7.07
CA ILE A 217 -11.12 -14.21 7.53
C ILE A 217 -12.07 -14.66 6.42
N LEU A 218 -12.72 -13.71 5.73
CA LEU A 218 -13.67 -14.01 4.66
C LEU A 218 -12.98 -14.64 3.44
N ALA A 219 -11.86 -14.06 3.01
CA ALA A 219 -11.10 -14.56 1.86
C ALA A 219 -10.55 -15.96 2.14
N ASN A 220 -9.94 -16.16 3.31
CA ASN A 220 -9.29 -17.41 3.67
C ASN A 220 -10.25 -18.53 4.01
N LEU A 221 -11.27 -18.29 4.84
CA LEU A 221 -12.14 -19.38 5.29
C LEU A 221 -13.26 -19.73 4.30
N PHE A 222 -13.55 -18.86 3.32
CA PHE A 222 -14.65 -19.07 2.38
C PHE A 222 -14.17 -19.10 0.93
N VAL A 223 -13.48 -18.05 0.47
CA VAL A 223 -13.12 -17.93 -0.95
C VAL A 223 -12.05 -18.94 -1.35
N LEU A 224 -11.00 -19.10 -0.54
CA LEU A 224 -9.90 -20.03 -0.85
C LEU A 224 -10.38 -21.50 -0.92
N PRO A 225 -11.12 -22.05 0.07
CA PRO A 225 -11.73 -23.37 -0.03
C PRO A 225 -12.59 -23.53 -1.26
N LEU A 226 -13.43 -22.53 -1.57
CA LEU A 226 -14.33 -22.57 -2.72
C LEU A 226 -13.56 -22.71 -4.03
N LEU A 227 -12.57 -21.84 -4.27
CA LEU A 227 -11.77 -21.87 -5.50
C LEU A 227 -10.88 -23.12 -5.59
N GLY A 228 -10.24 -23.49 -4.47
CA GLY A 228 -9.32 -24.62 -4.41
C GLY A 228 -10.01 -25.98 -4.46
N GLY A 229 -11.22 -26.09 -3.90
CA GLY A 229 -11.87 -27.37 -3.65
C GLY A 229 -13.12 -27.65 -4.48
N ALA A 230 -13.86 -26.64 -4.95
CA ALA A 230 -15.14 -26.87 -5.64
C ALA A 230 -14.97 -27.79 -6.87
N PRO A 231 -15.92 -28.65 -7.22
CA PRO A 231 -15.84 -29.37 -8.49
C PRO A 231 -15.84 -28.33 -9.63
N LEU A 232 -14.75 -28.25 -10.39
CA LEU A 232 -14.79 -27.58 -11.69
C LEU A 232 -15.78 -28.41 -12.50
N ARG A 233 -16.94 -27.83 -12.82
CA ARG A 233 -17.97 -28.48 -13.64
C ARG A 233 -17.25 -29.02 -14.88
N ARG A 234 -17.04 -30.34 -14.93
CA ARG A 234 -16.76 -31.01 -16.19
C ARG A 234 -18.00 -30.71 -17.02
N SER A 235 -17.80 -30.05 -18.15
CA SER A 235 -18.74 -30.16 -19.24
C SER A 235 -18.93 -31.67 -19.44
N ASP A 236 -20.12 -32.16 -19.10
CA ASP A 236 -20.61 -33.42 -19.62
C ASP A 236 -20.62 -33.27 -21.14
N ARG A 237 -19.49 -33.61 -21.76
CA ARG A 237 -19.53 -34.15 -23.12
C ARG A 237 -19.97 -35.58 -22.97
N GLU A 238 -21.29 -35.74 -22.82
CA GLU A 238 -21.97 -36.92 -23.34
C GLU A 238 -21.69 -37.00 -24.84
N LYS A 239 -20.96 -38.05 -25.23
CA LYS A 239 -21.17 -38.97 -26.36
C LYS A 239 -19.83 -39.54 -26.82
#